data_AF-A0AAU7HI92-F1
#
_entry.id   AF-A0AAU7HI92-F1
#
_cell.length_a   1.000
_cell.length_b   1.000
_cell.length_c   1.000
_cell.angle_alpha   90.00
_cell.angle_beta   90.00
_cell.angle_gamma   90.00
#
_symmetry.space_group_name_H-M   'P 1'
#
loop_
_entity.id
_entity.type
_entity.pdbx_description
1 polymer ?
#
loop_
_entity_poly.entity_id
_entity_poly.type
_entity_poly.pdbx_seq_one_letter_code
_entity_poly.pdbx_strand_id
1 'polypeptide(L)'
;MPLRSTHFTPACIAFIKQWQGLSLEKYQDKKGIWVIGYGHEISANESFDTPITVMQAETLLLADMSICEAFIHKEMTQIKDRFQLEALITWIFSVGITQFCAKNIWPVSISQPEIF
;
A
#
# COMPACT_ATOMS: atom_id res chain seq x y z
N MET A 1 -24.48 7.54 14.18
CA MET A 1 -23.20 6.89 13.81
C MET A 1 -22.50 7.83 12.85
N PRO A 2 -21.32 8.39 13.14
CA PRO A 2 -20.62 9.13 12.11
C PRO A 2 -20.02 8.12 11.14
N LEU A 3 -20.29 8.31 9.85
CA LEU A 3 -19.58 7.67 8.76
C LEU A 3 -18.09 7.96 8.98
N ARG A 4 -17.25 6.92 9.11
CA ARG A 4 -15.81 7.08 9.26
C ARG A 4 -15.30 7.86 8.05
N SER A 5 -14.99 9.15 8.26
CA SER A 5 -14.23 9.95 7.31
C SER A 5 -12.98 9.16 6.94
N THR A 6 -12.78 8.91 5.65
CA THR A 6 -11.58 8.27 5.12
C THR A 6 -10.34 8.95 5.73
N HIS A 7 -9.49 8.16 6.39
CA HIS A 7 -8.29 8.66 7.09
C HIS A 7 -7.27 9.28 6.12
N PHE A 8 -7.29 8.82 4.86
CA PHE A 8 -6.46 9.31 3.76
C PHE A 8 -7.19 10.32 2.88
N THR A 9 -6.45 11.28 2.33
CA THR A 9 -6.99 12.26 1.39
C THR A 9 -7.42 11.59 0.07
N PRO A 10 -8.51 12.09 -0.57
CA PRO A 10 -8.92 11.61 -1.89
C PRO A 10 -7.82 11.75 -2.95
N ALA A 11 -6.98 12.78 -2.84
CA ALA A 11 -5.87 13.01 -3.76
C ALA A 11 -4.79 11.93 -3.65
N CYS A 12 -4.42 11.53 -2.42
CA CYS A 12 -3.49 10.42 -2.19
C CYS A 12 -4.01 9.11 -2.79
N ILE A 13 -5.27 8.77 -2.51
CA ILE A 13 -5.91 7.57 -3.03
C ILE A 13 -5.95 7.60 -4.57
N ALA A 14 -6.38 8.71 -5.16
CA ALA A 14 -6.44 8.87 -6.62
C ALA A 14 -5.07 8.72 -7.28
N PHE A 15 -4.02 9.28 -6.67
CA PHE A 15 -2.66 9.17 -7.15
C PHE A 15 -2.19 7.71 -7.17
N ILE A 16 -2.38 6.96 -6.08
CA ILE A 16 -1.99 5.55 -6.01
C ILE A 16 -2.74 4.73 -7.06
N LYS A 17 -4.06 4.93 -7.19
CA LYS A 17 -4.89 4.24 -8.20
C LYS A 17 -4.39 4.48 -9.61
N GLN A 18 -4.02 5.73 -9.94
CA GLN A 18 -3.55 6.11 -11.26
C GLN A 18 -2.24 5.39 -11.63
N TRP A 19 -1.32 5.23 -10.66
CA TRP A 19 -0.02 4.62 -10.90
C TRP A 19 -0.02 3.09 -10.87
N GLN A 20 -0.83 2.47 -10.00
CA GLN A 20 -0.87 1.00 -9.91
C GLN A 20 -1.69 0.37 -11.04
N GLY A 21 -2.72 1.07 -11.54
CA GLY A 21 -3.71 0.46 -12.41
C GLY A 21 -4.63 -0.51 -11.67
N LEU A 22 -5.70 -0.96 -12.35
CA LEU A 22 -6.74 -1.79 -11.77
C LEU A 22 -6.82 -3.13 -12.49
N SER A 23 -6.75 -4.23 -11.73
CA SER A 23 -7.13 -5.56 -12.21
C SER A 23 -8.29 -6.12 -11.39
N LEU A 24 -9.43 -6.37 -12.04
CA LEU A 24 -10.58 -6.98 -11.36
C LEU A 24 -10.45 -8.50 -11.23
N GLU A 25 -9.59 -9.10 -12.04
CA GLU A 25 -9.25 -10.53 -11.97
C GLU A 25 -7.87 -10.69 -11.32
N LYS A 26 -7.69 -11.77 -10.55
CA LYS A 26 -6.37 -12.11 -10.04
C LYS A 26 -5.46 -12.54 -11.18
N TYR A 27 -4.22 -12.10 -11.15
CA TYR A 27 -3.19 -12.49 -12.11
C TYR A 27 -1.89 -12.82 -11.37
N GLN A 28 -0.99 -13.56 -12.00
CA GLN A 28 0.35 -13.77 -11.46
C GLN A 28 1.29 -12.72 -12.02
N ASP A 29 2.05 -12.07 -11.14
CA ASP A 29 3.11 -11.16 -11.54
C ASP A 29 4.32 -11.92 -12.11
N LYS A 30 5.36 -11.19 -12.51
CA LYS A 30 6.60 -11.78 -13.05
C LYS A 30 7.36 -12.65 -12.04
N LYS A 31 7.05 -12.55 -10.75
CA LYS A 31 7.65 -13.32 -9.66
C LYS A 31 6.78 -14.52 -9.24
N GLY A 32 5.62 -14.72 -9.89
CA GLY A 32 4.68 -15.80 -9.59
C GLY A 32 3.74 -15.51 -8.41
N ILE A 33 3.68 -14.28 -7.92
CA ILE A 33 2.82 -13.85 -6.82
C ILE A 33 1.44 -13.52 -7.39
N TRP A 34 0.39 -13.99 -6.71
CA TRP A 34 -0.98 -13.67 -7.07
C TRP A 34 -1.36 -12.25 -6.61
N VAL A 35 -1.81 -11.43 -7.57
CA VAL A 35 -2.12 -10.02 -7.37
C VAL A 35 -3.52 -9.71 -7.89
N ILE A 36 -4.27 -8.83 -7.23
CA ILE A 36 -5.60 -8.36 -7.62
C ILE A 36 -5.82 -6.90 -7.23
N GLY A 37 -6.83 -6.24 -7.79
CA GLY A 37 -7.19 -4.86 -7.46
C GLY A 37 -6.11 -3.85 -7.88
N TYR A 38 -5.77 -2.94 -6.98
CA TYR A 38 -4.72 -1.93 -7.17
C TYR A 38 -3.34 -2.42 -6.67
N GLY A 39 -2.93 -3.61 -7.13
CA GLY A 39 -1.65 -4.21 -6.74
C GLY A 39 -1.66 -4.93 -5.38
N HIS A 40 -2.84 -5.33 -4.89
CA HIS A 40 -2.98 -6.09 -3.65
C HIS A 40 -2.46 -7.52 -3.84
N GLU A 41 -1.55 -7.95 -2.98
CA GLU A 41 -0.97 -9.28 -2.99
C GLU A 41 -1.83 -10.24 -2.19
N ILE A 42 -2.32 -11.29 -2.85
CA ILE A 42 -3.24 -12.25 -2.25
C ILE A 42 -2.47 -13.12 -1.26
N SER A 43 -2.85 -13.05 0.00
CA SER A 43 -2.29 -13.89 1.06
C SER A 43 -2.83 -15.33 0.96
N ALA A 44 -2.13 -16.30 1.57
CA ALA A 44 -2.56 -17.71 1.55
C ALA A 44 -3.96 -17.95 2.16
N ASN A 45 -4.45 -17.00 2.96
CA ASN A 45 -5.74 -17.06 3.65
C ASN A 45 -6.87 -16.41 2.84
N GLU A 46 -6.55 -15.83 1.68
CA GLU A 46 -7.49 -15.12 0.82
C GLU A 46 -7.67 -15.92 -0.48
N SER A 47 -8.93 -16.09 -0.90
CA SER A 47 -9.24 -16.65 -2.21
C SER A 47 -10.19 -15.75 -2.95
N PHE A 48 -9.84 -15.49 -4.21
CA PHE A 48 -10.65 -14.75 -5.17
C PHE A 48 -10.89 -15.66 -6.37
N ASP A 49 -12.03 -16.33 -6.40
CA ASP A 49 -12.39 -17.27 -7.48
C ASP A 49 -13.22 -16.62 -8.59
N THR A 50 -13.70 -15.40 -8.33
CA THR A 50 -14.46 -14.58 -9.27
C THR A 50 -13.85 -13.19 -9.37
N PRO A 51 -14.05 -12.47 -10.49
CA PRO A 51 -13.66 -11.07 -10.58
C PRO A 51 -14.29 -10.24 -9.45
N ILE A 52 -13.52 -9.30 -8.90
CA ILE A 52 -14.01 -8.36 -7.88
C ILE A 52 -14.63 -7.12 -8.52
N THR A 53 -15.42 -6.39 -7.75
CA THR A 53 -15.94 -5.07 -8.13
C THR A 53 -14.89 -3.99 -7.88
N VAL A 54 -15.04 -2.84 -8.55
CA VAL A 54 -14.19 -1.65 -8.30
C VAL A 54 -14.23 -1.27 -6.82
N MET A 55 -15.42 -1.29 -6.19
CA MET A 55 -15.57 -0.97 -4.76
C MET A 55 -14.82 -1.96 -3.85
N GLN A 56 -14.79 -3.25 -4.20
CA GLN A 56 -13.97 -4.23 -3.48
C GLN A 56 -12.47 -3.96 -3.67
N ALA A 57 -12.03 -3.62 -4.88
CA ALA A 57 -10.64 -3.25 -5.14
C ALA A 57 -10.22 -2.00 -4.35
N GLU A 58 -11.11 -1.01 -4.22
CA GLU A 58 -10.89 0.17 -3.39
C GLU A 58 -10.82 -0.17 -1.90
N THR A 59 -11.62 -1.12 -1.45
CA THR A 59 -11.60 -1.59 -0.06
C THR A 59 -10.28 -2.28 0.26
N LEU A 60 -9.77 -3.12 -0.66
CA LEU A 60 -8.45 -3.75 -0.53
C LEU A 60 -7.34 -2.70 -0.47
N LEU A 61 -7.36 -1.73 -1.39
CA LEU A 61 -6.40 -0.64 -1.40
C LEU A 61 -6.37 0.13 -0.06
N LEU A 62 -7.53 0.49 0.48
CA LEU A 62 -7.61 1.19 1.76
C LEU A 62 -7.09 0.34 2.92
N ALA A 63 -7.35 -0.98 2.91
CA ALA A 63 -6.80 -1.90 3.89
C ALA A 63 -5.26 -1.96 3.83
N ASP A 64 -4.69 -2.09 2.63
CA ASP A 64 -3.24 -2.10 2.42
C ASP A 64 -2.58 -0.78 2.87
N MET A 65 -3.22 0.36 2.56
CA MET A 65 -2.77 1.67 3.04
C MET A 65 -2.79 1.77 4.57
N SER A 66 -3.83 1.24 5.23
CA SER A 66 -3.91 1.20 6.70
C SER A 66 -2.84 0.29 7.33
N ILE A 67 -2.47 -0.82 6.68
CA ILE A 67 -1.35 -1.66 7.12
C ILE A 67 -0.04 -0.89 7.03
N CYS A 68 0.19 -0.18 5.91
CA CYS A 68 1.38 0.65 5.73
C CYS A 68 1.45 1.78 6.77
N GLU A 69 0.33 2.45 7.04
CA GLU A 69 0.23 3.46 8.09
C GLU A 69 0.61 2.91 9.47
N ALA A 70 0.02 1.78 9.86
CA ALA A 70 0.30 1.16 11.16
C ALA A 70 1.80 0.78 11.29
N PHE A 71 2.40 0.31 10.19
CA PHE A 71 3.82 0.02 10.13
C PHE A 71 4.68 1.29 10.28
N ILE A 72 4.37 2.37 9.56
CA ILE A 72 5.08 3.65 9.66
C ILE A 72 4.99 4.20 11.08
N HIS A 73 3.81 4.20 11.69
CA HIS A 73 3.65 4.69 13.07
C HIS A 73 4.44 3.88 14.09
N LYS A 74 4.60 2.58 13.85
CA LYS A 74 5.37 1.70 14.72
C LYS A 74 6.89 1.92 14.58
N GLU A 75 7.39 1.98 13.35
CA GLU A 75 8.84 2.02 13.08
C GLU A 75 9.40 3.46 13.00
N MET A 76 8.55 4.45 12.72
CA MET A 76 8.92 5.85 12.52
C MET A 76 8.05 6.79 13.36
N THR A 77 8.19 6.68 14.68
CA THR A 77 7.44 7.50 15.65
C THR A 77 7.62 9.02 15.50
N GLN A 78 8.63 9.47 14.75
CA GLN A 78 8.86 10.87 14.42
C GLN A 78 7.91 11.43 13.34
N ILE A 79 7.33 10.57 12.49
CA ILE A 79 6.37 10.99 11.45
C ILE A 79 5.01 11.19 12.12
N LYS A 80 4.61 12.45 12.26
CA LYS A 80 3.33 12.84 12.87
C LYS A 80 2.47 13.68 11.95
N ASP A 81 3.06 14.26 10.90
CA ASP A 81 2.34 15.03 9.92
C ASP A 81 1.68 14.12 8.87
N ARG A 82 0.42 14.41 8.55
CA ARG A 82 -0.36 13.61 7.61
C ARG A 82 0.22 13.65 6.19
N PHE A 83 0.74 14.79 5.73
CA PHE A 83 1.31 14.87 4.39
C PHE A 83 2.59 14.02 4.28
N GLN A 84 3.44 14.04 5.32
CA GLN A 84 4.61 13.16 5.39
C GLN A 84 4.22 11.67 5.37
N LEU A 85 3.19 11.30 6.13
CA LEU A 85 2.64 9.94 6.14
C LEU A 85 2.14 9.52 4.76
N GLU A 86 1.27 10.32 4.13
CA GLU A 86 0.69 10.01 2.82
C GLU A 86 1.73 9.98 1.70
N ALA A 87 2.74 10.87 1.75
CA ALA A 87 3.85 10.86 0.81
C ALA A 87 4.68 9.57 0.94
N LEU A 88 4.94 9.11 2.16
CA LEU A 88 5.67 7.87 2.40
C LEU A 88 4.87 6.64 1.95
N ILE A 89 3.57 6.59 2.23
CA ILE A 89 2.69 5.53 1.74
C ILE A 89 2.69 5.49 0.20
N THR A 90 2.54 6.65 -0.43
CA THR A 90 2.58 6.75 -1.90
C THR A 90 3.91 6.24 -2.47
N TRP A 91 5.02 6.57 -1.81
CA TRP A 91 6.34 6.07 -2.19
C TRP A 91 6.49 4.55 -1.97
N ILE A 92 5.96 3.99 -0.88
CA ILE A 92 5.94 2.53 -0.64
C ILE A 92 5.19 1.82 -1.77
N PHE A 93 4.03 2.34 -2.18
CA PHE A 93 3.26 1.77 -3.28
C PHE A 93 3.97 1.87 -4.62
N SER A 94 4.70 2.97 -4.89
CA SER A 94 5.44 3.12 -6.16
C SER A 94 6.63 2.17 -6.27
N VAL A 95 7.22 1.74 -5.15
CA VAL A 95 8.33 0.77 -5.11
C VAL A 95 7.82 -0.69 -5.03
N GLY A 96 6.55 -0.88 -4.65
CA GLY A 96 5.88 -2.18 -4.55
C GLY A 96 5.75 -2.68 -3.10
N ILE A 97 4.52 -3.03 -2.70
CA ILE A 97 4.13 -3.44 -1.34
C ILE A 97 4.86 -4.72 -0.88
N THR A 98 5.15 -5.63 -1.81
CA THR A 98 5.78 -6.95 -1.62
C THR A 98 7.07 -6.92 -0.82
N GLN A 99 7.85 -5.84 -0.95
CA GLN A 99 9.15 -5.74 -0.31
C GLN A 99 9.11 -5.06 1.06
N PHE A 100 8.02 -4.36 1.39
CA PHE A 100 8.00 -3.49 2.56
C PHE A 100 7.37 -4.16 3.79
N CYS A 101 6.23 -4.85 3.63
CA CYS A 101 5.52 -5.45 4.77
C CYS A 101 5.92 -6.90 5.06
N ALA A 102 6.35 -7.67 4.04
CA ALA A 102 6.62 -9.11 4.21
C ALA A 102 7.92 -9.43 4.95
N LYS A 103 8.83 -8.47 5.13
CA LYS A 103 10.18 -8.76 5.66
C LYS A 103 10.57 -8.09 6.97
N ASN A 104 9.85 -7.10 7.52
CA ASN A 104 10.39 -6.23 8.58
C ASN A 104 11.79 -5.66 8.21
N ILE A 105 12.10 -5.54 6.91
CA ILE A 105 13.39 -5.00 6.45
C ILE A 105 13.08 -3.59 5.95
N TRP A 106 13.14 -2.64 6.87
CA TRP A 106 13.69 -1.35 6.50
C TRP A 106 15.12 -1.62 5.98
N PRO A 107 15.55 -1.10 4.82
CA PRO A 107 16.98 -1.07 4.55
C PRO A 107 17.60 -0.23 5.67
N VAL A 108 18.20 -0.90 6.65
CA VAL A 108 18.95 -0.33 7.79
C VAL A 108 20.08 0.61 7.32
N SER A 109 20.26 0.78 6.01
CA SER A 109 21.29 1.61 5.41
C SER A 109 20.75 2.26 4.13
N ILE A 110 19.91 3.29 4.27
CA ILE A 110 19.94 4.36 3.27
C ILE A 110 21.13 5.24 3.65
N SER A 111 22.29 4.94 3.07
CA SER A 111 23.47 5.80 3.18
C SER A 111 23.08 7.19 2.70
N GLN A 112 23.01 8.15 3.61
CA GLN A 112 23.04 9.55 3.23
C GLN A 112 24.42 9.84 2.61
N PRO A 113 24.52 10.56 1.48
CA PRO A 113 25.81 11.06 1.05
C PRO A 113 26.37 11.92 2.17
N GLU A 114 27.61 11.64 2.59
CA GLU A 114 28.31 12.47 3.56
C GLU A 114 28.31 13.91 3.05
N ILE A 115 27.63 14.80 3.77
CA ILE A 115 27.71 16.23 3.54
C ILE A 115 29.10 16.65 4.05
N PHE A 116 30.00 16.97 3.12
CA PHE A 116 31.21 17.74 3.41
C PHE A 116 30.85 19.18 3.77
#